data_AF-A0A9E1S5S2-F1
#
_entry.id   AF-A0A9E1S5S2-F1
#
_cell.length_a   1.000
_cell.length_b   1.000
_cell.length_c   1.000
_cell.angle_alpha   90.00
_cell.angle_beta   90.00
_cell.angle_gamma   90.00
#
_symmetry.space_group_name_H-M   'P 1'
#
loop_
_entity.id
_entity.type
_entity.pdbx_description
1 polymer ?
#
loop_
_entity_poly.entity_id
_entity_poly.type
_entity_poly.pdbx_seq_one_letter_code
_entity_poly.pdbx_strand_id
1 'polypeptide(L)' 'MWFRSLRPYRLPSRLGIDAQELERRLQSRPFTACSPAQATSLGWVPALDETATALVHAAGPYWMVRLKREE' A
#
# COMPACT_ATOMS: atom_id res chain seq x y z
N MET A 1 4.13 -13.71 5.79
CA MET A 1 2.69 -13.53 5.48
C MET A 1 2.40 -14.18 4.14
N TRP A 2 1.25 -14.84 3.97
CA TRP A 2 0.82 -15.44 2.71
C TRP A 2 -0.50 -14.82 2.25
N PHE A 3 -0.65 -14.56 0.95
CA PHE A 3 -1.92 -14.12 0.38
C PHE A 3 -2.95 -15.26 0.48
N ARG A 4 -4.11 -14.99 1.07
CA ARG A 4 -5.22 -15.96 1.16
C ARG A 4 -6.05 -16.02 -0.13
N SER A 5 -6.03 -14.94 -0.91
CA SER A 5 -6.75 -14.80 -2.17
C SER A 5 -5.90 -13.97 -3.14
N LEU A 6 -6.02 -14.24 -4.43
CA LEU A 6 -5.29 -13.55 -5.49
C LEU A 6 -6.24 -13.12 -6.61
N ARG A 7 -6.07 -11.89 -7.08
CA ARG A 7 -6.67 -11.40 -8.32
C ARG A 7 -5.58 -10.78 -9.19
N PRO A 8 -5.17 -11.44 -10.29
CA PRO A 8 -4.12 -10.93 -11.14
C PRO A 8 -4.61 -9.76 -11.99
N TYR A 9 -3.75 -8.78 -12.20
CA TYR A 9 -3.97 -7.65 -13.10
C TYR A 9 -2.75 -7.49 -14.00
N ARG A 10 -2.97 -7.16 -15.27
CA ARG A 10 -1.89 -6.86 -16.21
C ARG A 10 -1.63 -5.36 -16.17
N LEU A 11 -0.45 -4.99 -15.68
CA LEU A 11 0.03 -3.61 -15.72
C LEU A 11 0.57 -3.28 -17.12
N PRO A 12 0.60 -1.99 -17.51
CA PRO A 12 1.28 -1.57 -18.73
C PRO A 12 2.77 -1.96 -18.67
N SER A 13 3.35 -2.21 -19.85
CA SER A 13 4.71 -2.78 -20.01
C SER A 13 5.81 -1.98 -19.29
N ARG A 14 5.57 -0.69 -19.04
CA ARG A 14 6.47 0.17 -18.27
C ARG A 14 5.62 1.07 -17.36
N LEU A 15 5.70 0.83 -16.06
CA LEU A 15 5.17 1.74 -15.03
C LEU A 15 5.96 3.06 -14.96
N GLY A 16 7.25 3.02 -15.33
CA GLY A 16 8.11 4.22 -15.37
C GLY A 16 8.48 4.78 -14.00
N ILE A 17 8.27 4.02 -12.93
CA ILE A 17 8.62 4.38 -11.56
C ILE A 17 9.41 3.24 -10.93
N ASP A 18 10.17 3.55 -9.88
CA ASP A 18 10.82 2.58 -9.00
C ASP A 18 10.10 2.50 -7.64
N ALA A 19 10.62 1.68 -6.73
CA ALA A 19 10.04 1.49 -5.40
C ALA A 19 10.04 2.77 -4.56
N GLN A 20 11.07 3.61 -4.69
CA GLN A 20 11.22 4.84 -3.91
C GLN A 20 10.22 5.90 -4.38
N GLU A 21 10.08 6.07 -5.69
CA GLU A 21 9.09 6.96 -6.28
C GLU A 21 7.66 6.48 -5.99
N LEU A 22 7.42 5.16 -5.99
CA LEU A 22 6.16 4.60 -5.54
C LEU A 22 5.89 4.99 -4.08
N GLU A 23 6.84 4.77 -3.17
CA GLU A 23 6.69 5.10 -1.75
C GLU A 23 6.36 6.57 -1.52
N ARG A 24 7.08 7.48 -2.20
CA ARG A 24 6.81 8.92 -2.18
C ARG A 24 5.37 9.24 -2.62
N ARG A 25 4.84 8.54 -3.63
CA ARG A 25 3.44 8.72 -4.06
C ARG A 25 2.45 8.19 -3.04
N LEU A 26 2.72 7.06 -2.39
CA LEU A 26 1.84 6.50 -1.36
C LEU A 26 1.75 7.39 -0.12
N GLN A 27 2.82 8.10 0.22
CA GLN A 27 2.83 9.08 1.32
C GLN A 27 1.82 10.22 1.15
N SER A 28 1.29 10.45 -0.07
CA SER A 28 0.24 11.45 -0.29
C SER A 28 -1.12 11.10 0.34
N ARG A 29 -1.34 9.82 0.68
CA ARG A 29 -2.61 9.35 1.24
C ARG A 29 -2.40 8.29 2.33
N PRO A 30 -1.76 8.66 3.45
CA PRO A 30 -1.60 7.74 4.58
C PRO A 30 -2.97 7.38 5.16
N PHE A 31 -3.06 6.21 5.80
CA PHE A 31 -4.26 5.84 6.55
C PHE A 31 -4.48 6.79 7.72
N THR A 32 -5.72 7.22 7.90
CA THR A 32 -6.18 7.98 9.07
C THR A 32 -7.43 7.29 9.59
N ALA A 33 -7.57 7.15 10.90
CA ALA A 33 -8.75 6.53 11.49
C ALA A 33 -10.03 7.31 11.13
N CYS A 34 -11.16 6.63 11.04
CA CYS A 34 -12.44 7.29 10.79
C CYS A 34 -12.73 8.36 11.85
N SER A 35 -13.08 9.56 11.41
CA SER A 35 -13.72 10.53 12.30
C SER A 35 -15.18 10.14 12.55
N PRO A 36 -15.81 10.59 13.66
CA PRO A 36 -17.21 10.27 13.95
C PRO A 36 -18.22 10.66 12.86
N ALA A 37 -17.83 11.57 11.95
CA ALA A 37 -18.65 12.01 10.83
C ALA A 37 -18.35 11.27 9.50
N GLN A 38 -17.37 10.36 9.48
CA GLN A 38 -16.96 9.63 8.28
C GLN A 38 -17.34 8.15 8.37
N ALA A 39 -18.12 7.69 7.39
CA ALA A 39 -18.59 6.31 7.32
C ALA A 39 -17.53 5.32 6.80
N THR A 40 -16.48 5.78 6.13
CA THR A 40 -15.39 4.91 5.67
C THR A 40 -14.08 5.68 5.57
N SER A 41 -12.97 5.03 5.89
CA SER A 41 -11.62 5.53 5.67
C SER A 41 -10.79 4.54 4.86
N LEU A 42 -9.94 5.07 3.99
CA LEU A 42 -9.08 4.28 3.12
C LEU A 42 -7.76 4.99 2.89
N GLY A 43 -6.67 4.32 3.25
CA GLY A 43 -5.32 4.87 3.10
C GLY A 43 -4.21 3.83 3.26
N TRP A 44 -2.99 4.27 2.93
CA TRP A 44 -1.80 3.44 2.92
C TRP A 44 -1.24 3.24 4.33
N VAL A 45 -0.84 2.01 4.61
CA VAL A 45 -0.19 1.61 5.87
C VAL A 45 1.13 0.92 5.55
N PRO A 46 2.05 0.77 6.53
CA PRO A 46 3.29 0.04 6.30
C PRO A 46 3.04 -1.33 5.65
N ALA A 47 3.89 -1.73 4.71
CA ALA A 47 3.66 -2.95 3.92
C ALA A 47 3.80 -4.22 4.76
N LEU A 48 4.63 -4.18 5.81
CA LEU A 48 4.91 -5.29 6.71
C LEU A 48 4.20 -5.11 8.06
N ASP A 49 4.64 -5.87 9.07
CA ASP A 49 4.11 -5.85 10.43
C ASP A 49 4.35 -4.51 11.14
N GLU A 50 3.94 -4.45 12.41
CA GLU A 50 3.93 -3.24 13.25
C GLU A 50 5.32 -2.63 13.48
N THR A 51 6.40 -3.36 13.20
CA THR A 51 7.77 -2.86 13.32
C THR A 51 8.23 -2.08 12.10
N ALA A 52 7.53 -2.23 10.98
CA ALA A 52 7.88 -1.56 9.73
C ALA A 52 7.20 -0.19 9.62
N THR A 53 7.95 0.77 9.07
CA THR A 53 7.47 2.12 8.76
C THR A 53 7.29 2.35 7.27
N ALA A 54 7.98 1.56 6.44
CA ALA A 54 7.98 1.72 4.99
C ALA A 54 6.62 1.32 4.37
N LEU A 55 6.08 2.19 3.51
CA LEU A 55 4.82 1.94 2.80
C LEU A 55 5.00 0.97 1.63
N VAL A 56 6.23 0.84 1.13
CA VAL A 56 6.62 -0.09 0.08
C VAL A 56 7.70 -1.03 0.63
N HIS A 57 7.47 -2.33 0.51
CA HIS A 57 8.50 -3.32 0.74
C HIS A 57 8.97 -3.89 -0.60
N ALA A 58 10.24 -3.64 -0.96
CA ALA A 58 10.85 -4.14 -2.18
C ALA A 58 11.73 -5.37 -1.88
N ALA A 59 11.48 -6.47 -2.60
CA ALA A 59 12.28 -7.68 -2.58
C ALA A 59 12.68 -8.02 -4.03
N GLY A 60 13.80 -7.45 -4.49
CA GLY A 60 14.22 -7.51 -5.89
C GLY A 60 13.20 -6.85 -6.82
N PRO A 61 12.67 -7.54 -7.86
CA PRO A 61 11.69 -6.98 -8.77
C PRO A 61 10.25 -6.97 -8.20
N TYR A 62 10.04 -7.56 -7.01
CA TYR A 62 8.72 -7.65 -6.40
C TYR A 62 8.52 -6.54 -5.38
N TRP A 63 7.42 -5.81 -5.52
CA TRP A 63 7.04 -4.77 -4.56
C TRP A 63 5.72 -5.13 -3.90
N MET A 64 5.67 -4.92 -2.60
CA MET A 64 4.48 -5.14 -1.79
C MET A 64 4.05 -3.82 -1.16
N VAL A 65 2.74 -3.58 -1.24
CA VAL A 65 2.07 -2.41 -0.66
C VAL A 65 0.81 -2.88 0.05
N ARG A 66 0.35 -2.13 1.06
CA ARG A 66 -0.83 -2.48 1.83
C ARG A 66 -1.76 -1.28 1.97
N LEU A 67 -3.02 -1.52 1.63
CA LEU A 67 -4.10 -0.55 1.76
C LEU A 67 -5.02 -1.01 2.89
N LYS A 68 -5.26 -0.14 3.88
CA LYS A 68 -6.22 -0.40 4.95
C LYS A 68 -7.52 0.30 4.62
N ARG A 69 -8.63 -0.43 4.80
CA ARG A 69 -10.00 0.10 4.76
C ARG A 69 -10.61 -0.06 6.15
N GLU A 70 -11.27 0.98 6.60
CA GLU A 70 -12.07 1.02 7.82
C GLU A 70 -13.46 1.55 7.44
N GLU A 71 -14.51 0.98 8.03
CA GLU A 71 -15.92 1.30 7.80
C GLU A 71 -16.61 1.43 9.17
#